data_AF-A0A4Q4YP80-F1
#
_entry.id   AF-A0A4Q4YP80-F1
#
_cell.length_a   1.000
_cell.length_b   1.000
_cell.length_c   1.000
_cell.angle_alpha   90.00
_cell.angle_beta   90.00
_cell.angle_gamma   90.00
#
_symmetry.space_group_name_H-M   'P 1'
#
loop_
_entity.id
_entity.type
_entity.pdbx_description
1 polymer ?
#
loop_
_entity_poly.entity_id
_entity_poly.type
_entity_poly.pdbx_seq_one_letter_code
_entity_poly.pdbx_strand_id
1 'polypeptide(L)'
;MTIDWRGEICRFLGKPSGLTDDEILDALEATSDHLKEMKRLKTSEFALPNPPRFQVMHQTHCAAFKGEGGLYEDPPWVVESGPNMAHLRGSHPIRNFDLYLEQNKDITFIVYRQFECCGKAAPINTKNNRARRELNPDDLLVGEYISIISEELRSAFIELSESALSGIIHPDFDADSDDQISSPYLWWFHRRAEIQTAKSQLGPSFQRQLSVFQEYLQSSLGDEWEAVESLLVRKQITAEYLDYLFARALADMSGSRKCSVLTTSRFRMNYASRSAKAIAQR
;
A
#
# COMPACT_ATOMS: atom_id res chain seq x y z
N MET A 1 -11.27 -21.27 -52.78
CA MET A 1 -11.27 -22.15 -51.58
C MET A 1 -12.22 -21.52 -50.59
N THR A 2 -13.32 -22.20 -50.27
CA THR A 2 -14.34 -21.71 -49.31
C THR A 2 -14.17 -22.54 -48.04
N ILE A 3 -13.78 -21.88 -46.94
CA ILE A 3 -13.63 -22.54 -45.64
C ILE A 3 -15.00 -22.58 -44.97
N ASP A 4 -15.44 -23.78 -44.58
CA ASP A 4 -16.65 -23.97 -43.79
C ASP A 4 -16.37 -23.65 -42.31
N TRP A 5 -16.34 -22.35 -42.00
CA TRP A 5 -16.08 -21.84 -40.67
C TRP A 5 -17.08 -22.37 -39.63
N ARG A 6 -18.33 -22.66 -40.03
CA ARG A 6 -19.36 -23.20 -39.13
C ARG A 6 -19.03 -24.64 -38.76
N GLY A 7 -18.68 -25.45 -39.75
CA GLY A 7 -18.24 -26.83 -39.52
C GLY A 7 -17.00 -26.93 -38.62
N GLU A 8 -16.06 -25.99 -38.74
CA GLU A 8 -14.89 -25.90 -37.86
C GLU A 8 -15.25 -25.56 -36.40
N ILE A 9 -16.15 -24.60 -36.19
CA ILE A 9 -16.62 -24.22 -34.84
C ILE A 9 -17.36 -25.38 -34.18
N CYS A 10 -18.30 -26.02 -34.89
CA CYS A 10 -19.01 -27.18 -34.36
C CYS A 10 -18.05 -28.33 -34.02
N ARG A 11 -17.00 -28.55 -34.83
CA ARG A 11 -15.97 -29.54 -34.55
C ARG A 11 -15.17 -29.22 -33.28
N PHE A 12 -14.78 -27.96 -33.09
CA PHE A 12 -14.10 -27.51 -31.88
C PHE A 12 -14.96 -27.73 -30.62
N LEU A 13 -16.27 -27.48 -30.72
CA LEU A 13 -17.24 -27.68 -29.64
C LEU A 13 -17.65 -29.15 -29.43
N GLY A 14 -17.19 -30.07 -30.28
CA GLY A 14 -17.60 -31.48 -30.26
C GLY A 14 -19.09 -31.69 -30.60
N LYS A 15 -19.67 -30.83 -31.43
CA LYS A 15 -21.10 -30.80 -31.78
C LYS A 15 -21.33 -31.06 -33.28
N PRO A 16 -22.53 -31.56 -33.67
CA PRO A 16 -22.88 -31.72 -35.09
C PRO A 16 -23.07 -30.37 -35.80
N SER A 17 -22.81 -30.32 -37.11
CA SER A 17 -22.84 -29.10 -37.93
C SER A 17 -24.24 -28.55 -38.24
N GLY A 18 -25.30 -29.27 -37.85
CA GLY A 18 -26.71 -28.92 -38.11
C GLY A 18 -27.40 -28.13 -36.98
N LEU A 19 -26.65 -27.66 -35.98
CA LEU A 19 -27.20 -26.84 -34.89
C LEU A 19 -27.68 -25.48 -35.40
N THR A 20 -28.62 -24.86 -34.68
CA THR A 20 -29.02 -23.47 -34.92
C THR A 20 -27.93 -22.49 -34.45
N ASP A 21 -28.00 -21.23 -34.86
CA ASP A 21 -27.03 -20.21 -34.45
C ASP A 21 -27.04 -19.99 -32.94
N ASP A 22 -28.22 -19.98 -32.32
CA ASP A 22 -28.39 -19.81 -30.88
C ASP A 22 -27.74 -20.97 -30.09
N GLU A 23 -27.95 -22.22 -30.56
CA GLU A 23 -27.34 -23.41 -29.94
C GLU A 23 -25.80 -23.42 -30.04
N ILE A 24 -25.25 -22.83 -31.11
CA ILE A 24 -23.80 -22.70 -31.28
C ILE A 24 -23.25 -21.61 -30.35
N LEU A 25 -23.96 -20.49 -30.21
CA LEU A 25 -23.57 -19.40 -29.30
C LEU A 25 -23.57 -19.86 -27.84
N ASP A 26 -24.63 -20.56 -27.41
CA ASP A 26 -24.71 -21.13 -26.06
C ASP A 26 -23.57 -22.12 -25.79
N ALA A 27 -23.25 -22.97 -26.77
CA ALA A 27 -22.16 -23.93 -26.66
C ALA A 27 -20.78 -23.25 -26.62
N LEU A 28 -20.60 -22.15 -27.35
CA LEU A 28 -19.38 -21.34 -27.29
C LEU A 28 -19.20 -20.67 -25.93
N GLU A 29 -20.28 -20.10 -25.38
CA GLU A 29 -20.25 -19.45 -24.07
C GLU A 29 -19.92 -20.47 -22.96
N ALA A 30 -20.61 -21.62 -22.96
CA ALA A 30 -20.34 -22.70 -22.02
C ALA A 30 -18.90 -23.24 -22.12
N THR A 31 -18.37 -23.38 -23.35
CA THR A 31 -16.98 -23.84 -23.56
C THR A 31 -15.97 -22.79 -23.13
N SER A 32 -16.23 -21.50 -23.39
CA SER A 32 -15.43 -20.39 -22.91
C SER A 32 -15.35 -20.38 -21.38
N ASP A 33 -16.49 -20.51 -20.70
CA ASP A 33 -16.53 -20.50 -19.24
C ASP A 33 -15.86 -21.74 -18.64
N HIS A 34 -16.03 -22.90 -19.25
CA HIS A 34 -15.31 -24.10 -18.86
C HIS A 34 -13.78 -23.94 -19.03
N LEU A 35 -13.32 -23.31 -20.11
CA LEU A 35 -11.89 -23.03 -20.31
C LEU A 35 -11.35 -22.01 -19.30
N LYS A 36 -12.14 -20.98 -18.93
CA LYS A 36 -11.77 -20.05 -17.86
C LYS A 36 -11.63 -20.78 -16.52
N GLU A 37 -12.55 -21.69 -16.21
CA GLU A 37 -12.55 -22.43 -14.95
C GLU A 37 -11.42 -23.46 -14.89
N MET A 38 -11.17 -24.19 -15.98
CA MET A 38 -10.00 -25.06 -16.09
C MET A 38 -8.68 -24.30 -15.95
N LYS A 39 -8.59 -23.08 -16.49
CA LYS A 39 -7.41 -22.23 -16.35
C LYS A 39 -7.22 -21.77 -14.90
N ARG A 40 -8.31 -21.46 -14.18
CA ARG A 40 -8.28 -21.19 -12.74
C ARG A 40 -7.75 -22.37 -11.93
N LEU A 41 -8.30 -23.56 -12.17
CA LEU A 41 -7.89 -24.80 -11.49
C LEU A 41 -6.43 -25.18 -11.79
N LYS A 42 -6.00 -25.10 -13.06
CA LYS A 42 -4.60 -25.36 -13.45
C LYS A 42 -3.59 -24.37 -12.87
N THR A 43 -3.99 -23.12 -12.66
CA THR A 43 -3.12 -22.12 -12.02
C THR A 43 -2.99 -22.38 -10.52
N SER A 44 -4.00 -23.01 -9.91
CA SER A 44 -4.06 -23.30 -8.47
C SER A 44 -3.30 -24.56 -8.03
N GLU A 45 -3.18 -25.59 -8.88
CA GLU A 45 -2.78 -26.93 -8.41
C GLU A 45 -1.26 -27.24 -8.57
N PHE A 46 -0.52 -26.47 -9.38
CA PHE A 46 0.89 -26.73 -9.68
C PHE A 46 1.80 -25.49 -9.75
N ALA A 47 1.30 -24.29 -9.49
CA ALA A 47 2.17 -23.13 -9.37
C ALA A 47 2.86 -23.18 -8.00
N LEU A 48 4.20 -23.20 -7.99
CA LEU A 48 4.94 -22.77 -6.80
C LEU A 48 4.34 -21.42 -6.39
N PRO A 49 3.95 -21.22 -5.12
CA PRO A 49 3.42 -19.93 -4.70
C PRO A 49 4.45 -18.87 -5.07
N ASN A 50 4.02 -17.91 -5.87
CA ASN A 50 4.83 -16.76 -6.25
C ASN A 50 5.44 -16.17 -4.97
N PRO A 51 6.68 -15.66 -5.01
CA PRO A 51 7.31 -15.10 -3.83
C PRO A 51 6.43 -13.98 -3.26
N PRO A 52 6.29 -13.90 -1.93
CA PRO A 52 5.50 -12.86 -1.30
C PRO A 52 6.04 -11.49 -1.72
N ARG A 53 5.13 -10.55 -2.02
CA ARG A 53 5.48 -9.17 -2.36
C ARG A 53 4.52 -8.18 -1.73
N PHE A 54 4.95 -6.93 -1.65
CA PHE A 54 4.08 -5.81 -1.30
C PHE A 54 3.59 -5.08 -2.56
N GLN A 55 2.52 -4.32 -2.42
CA GLN A 55 2.05 -3.41 -3.47
C GLN A 55 1.85 -2.02 -2.88
N VAL A 56 2.40 -0.99 -3.53
CA VAL A 56 2.07 0.40 -3.23
C VAL A 56 0.90 0.82 -4.11
N MET A 57 -0.13 1.38 -3.49
CA MET A 57 -1.30 1.93 -4.17
C MET A 57 -1.49 3.38 -3.79
N HIS A 58 -1.96 4.16 -4.75
CA HIS A 58 -2.08 5.60 -4.62
C HIS A 58 -3.56 5.97 -4.59
N GLN A 59 -4.02 6.47 -3.45
CA GLN A 59 -5.39 6.92 -3.23
C GLN A 59 -5.44 8.44 -3.40
N THR A 60 -6.21 8.91 -4.38
CA THR A 60 -6.39 10.36 -4.59
C THR A 60 -7.77 10.79 -4.13
N HIS A 61 -7.85 11.94 -3.47
CA HIS A 61 -9.10 12.61 -3.11
C HIS A 61 -9.07 14.07 -3.57
N CYS A 62 -10.14 14.52 -4.23
CA CYS A 62 -10.32 15.91 -4.61
C CYS A 62 -11.20 16.62 -3.58
N ALA A 63 -10.63 17.60 -2.85
CA ALA A 63 -11.39 18.35 -1.85
C ALA A 63 -12.47 19.26 -2.47
N ALA A 64 -12.30 19.68 -3.72
CA ALA A 64 -13.26 20.54 -4.42
C ALA A 64 -14.45 19.77 -5.01
N PHE A 65 -14.25 18.53 -5.44
CA PHE A 65 -15.27 17.71 -6.08
C PHE A 65 -15.45 16.41 -5.29
N LYS A 66 -16.49 16.38 -4.44
CA LYS A 66 -16.82 15.17 -3.67
C LYS A 66 -17.15 14.02 -4.62
N GLY A 67 -16.44 12.90 -4.44
CA GLY A 67 -16.57 11.72 -5.31
C GLY A 67 -15.57 11.67 -6.45
N GLU A 68 -14.83 12.76 -6.72
CA GLU A 68 -13.63 12.68 -7.56
C GLU A 68 -12.46 12.16 -6.72
N GLY A 69 -12.02 10.97 -7.10
CA GLY A 69 -10.96 10.24 -6.44
C GLY A 69 -10.87 8.84 -7.00
N GLY A 70 -9.86 8.10 -6.58
CA GLY A 70 -9.65 6.74 -7.08
C GLY A 70 -8.46 6.08 -6.42
N LEU A 71 -8.37 4.78 -6.64
CA LEU A 71 -7.24 3.95 -6.28
C LEU A 71 -6.48 3.61 -7.55
N TYR A 72 -5.18 3.82 -7.53
CA TYR A 72 -4.31 3.70 -8.70
C TYR A 72 -3.06 2.88 -8.37
N GLU A 73 -2.57 2.14 -9.35
CA GLU A 73 -1.29 1.43 -9.23
C GLU A 73 -0.12 2.42 -9.29
N ASP A 74 -0.20 3.39 -10.20
CA ASP A 74 0.86 4.37 -10.41
C ASP A 74 0.72 5.61 -9.52
N PRO A 75 1.84 6.30 -9.21
CA PRO A 75 1.82 7.60 -8.57
C PRO A 75 1.01 8.62 -9.38
N PRO A 76 0.21 9.48 -8.74
CA PRO A 76 -0.52 10.51 -9.43
C PRO A 76 0.45 11.62 -9.88
N TRP A 77 0.05 12.40 -10.88
CA TRP A 77 0.77 13.60 -11.30
C TRP A 77 -0.10 14.84 -11.16
N VAL A 78 0.56 15.99 -10.95
CA VAL A 78 -0.10 17.28 -10.85
C VAL A 78 -0.43 17.79 -12.26
N VAL A 79 -1.65 18.27 -12.43
CA VAL A 79 -2.10 18.97 -13.64
C VAL A 79 -2.48 20.41 -13.31
N GLU A 80 -2.15 21.32 -14.22
CA GLU A 80 -2.50 22.73 -14.19
C GLU A 80 -4.00 22.97 -14.43
N SER A 81 -4.84 22.40 -13.57
CA SER A 81 -6.30 22.53 -13.61
C SER A 81 -6.86 22.58 -12.19
N GLY A 82 -8.11 23.03 -12.07
CA GLY A 82 -8.79 23.15 -10.78
C GLY A 82 -8.23 24.26 -9.86
N PRO A 83 -8.73 24.35 -8.62
CA PRO A 83 -8.24 25.30 -7.63
C PRO A 83 -6.72 25.21 -7.42
N ASN A 84 -6.07 26.36 -7.34
CA ASN A 84 -4.62 26.50 -7.15
C ASN A 84 -3.74 25.88 -8.25
N MET A 85 -4.32 25.48 -9.40
CA MET A 85 -3.61 24.81 -10.51
C MET A 85 -2.86 23.54 -10.05
N ALA A 86 -3.43 22.84 -9.08
CA ALA A 86 -2.79 21.76 -8.34
C ALA A 86 -3.72 20.55 -8.20
N HIS A 87 -4.42 20.18 -9.28
CA HIS A 87 -5.29 19.00 -9.30
C HIS A 87 -4.48 17.74 -9.62
N LEU A 88 -4.88 16.59 -9.08
CA LEU A 88 -4.18 15.32 -9.26
C LEU A 88 -4.89 14.45 -10.30
N ARG A 89 -4.11 13.75 -11.12
CA ARG A 89 -4.59 12.67 -11.98
C ARG A 89 -3.78 11.40 -11.75
N GLY A 90 -4.44 10.25 -11.76
CA GLY A 90 -3.80 8.95 -11.69
C GLY A 90 -3.88 8.20 -13.02
N SER A 91 -3.01 7.22 -13.21
CA SER A 91 -3.03 6.23 -14.28
C SER A 91 -3.31 4.84 -13.71
N HIS A 92 -3.85 3.94 -14.54
CA HIS A 92 -4.19 2.56 -14.15
C HIS A 92 -5.12 2.48 -12.92
N PRO A 93 -6.40 2.91 -13.06
CA PRO A 93 -7.36 2.87 -11.97
C PRO A 93 -7.78 1.43 -11.63
N ILE A 94 -7.73 1.10 -10.35
CA ILE A 94 -8.24 -0.16 -9.80
C ILE A 94 -9.73 0.01 -9.55
N ARG A 95 -10.56 -0.49 -10.47
CA ARG A 95 -12.02 -0.34 -10.40
C ARG A 95 -12.70 -1.38 -9.51
N ASN A 96 -12.15 -2.59 -9.47
CA ASN A 96 -12.63 -3.68 -8.63
C ASN A 96 -11.44 -4.22 -7.83
N PHE A 97 -11.38 -3.81 -6.57
CA PHE A 97 -10.28 -4.12 -5.68
C PHE A 97 -10.25 -5.61 -5.32
N ASP A 98 -11.40 -6.22 -5.08
CA ASP A 98 -11.51 -7.64 -4.75
C ASP A 98 -10.99 -8.50 -5.92
N LEU A 99 -11.40 -8.18 -7.16
CA LEU A 99 -10.91 -8.87 -8.34
C LEU A 99 -9.40 -8.69 -8.54
N TYR A 100 -8.87 -7.51 -8.21
CA TYR A 100 -7.42 -7.26 -8.27
C TYR A 100 -6.67 -8.15 -7.29
N LEU A 101 -7.14 -8.27 -6.05
CA LEU A 101 -6.55 -9.18 -5.05
C LEU A 101 -6.69 -10.65 -5.47
N GLU A 102 -7.81 -11.04 -6.07
CA GLU A 102 -7.99 -12.38 -6.61
C GLU A 102 -6.97 -12.73 -7.72
N GLN A 103 -6.58 -11.74 -8.52
CA GLN A 103 -5.59 -11.90 -9.59
C GLN A 103 -4.15 -11.85 -9.07
N ASN A 104 -3.91 -11.28 -7.89
CA ASN A 104 -2.59 -11.02 -7.33
C ASN A 104 -2.45 -11.63 -5.93
N LYS A 105 -2.57 -12.96 -5.84
CA LYS A 105 -2.51 -13.73 -4.58
C LYS A 105 -1.15 -13.71 -3.89
N ASP A 106 -0.14 -13.19 -4.56
CA ASP A 106 1.22 -13.01 -4.06
C ASP A 106 1.40 -11.72 -3.25
N ILE A 107 0.40 -10.83 -3.26
CA ILE A 107 0.40 -9.61 -2.44
C ILE A 107 0.12 -9.96 -0.98
N THR A 108 1.03 -9.58 -0.10
CA THR A 108 0.95 -9.91 1.33
C THR A 108 0.45 -8.74 2.17
N PHE A 109 0.78 -7.53 1.75
CA PHE A 109 0.23 -6.29 2.29
C PHE A 109 0.23 -5.20 1.21
N ILE A 110 -0.62 -4.20 1.43
CA ILE A 110 -0.72 -3.03 0.57
C ILE A 110 -0.33 -1.79 1.36
N VAL A 111 0.51 -0.96 0.75
CA VAL A 111 0.85 0.37 1.23
C VAL A 111 -0.04 1.38 0.51
N TYR A 112 -0.92 2.05 1.24
CA TYR A 112 -1.74 3.13 0.71
C TYR A 112 -1.07 4.47 0.93
N ARG A 113 -0.76 5.17 -0.16
CA ARG A 113 -0.33 6.58 -0.14
C ARG A 113 -1.53 7.45 -0.48
N GLN A 114 -1.94 8.30 0.45
CA GLN A 114 -3.11 9.15 0.33
C GLN A 114 -2.74 10.56 -0.09
N PHE A 115 -3.32 11.04 -1.18
CA PHE A 115 -3.09 12.37 -1.73
C PHE A 115 -4.38 13.17 -1.75
N GLU A 116 -4.29 14.45 -1.40
CA GLU A 116 -5.43 15.38 -1.45
C GLU A 116 -5.09 16.59 -2.31
N CYS A 117 -5.94 16.88 -3.30
CA CYS A 117 -5.80 18.04 -4.18
C CYS A 117 -6.97 19.01 -4.03
N CYS A 118 -6.80 20.23 -4.56
CA CYS A 118 -7.83 21.28 -4.58
C CYS A 118 -8.33 21.73 -3.19
N GLY A 119 -7.60 21.38 -2.13
CA GLY A 119 -7.88 21.77 -0.74
C GLY A 119 -7.28 23.14 -0.39
N LYS A 120 -6.76 23.27 0.84
CA LYS A 120 -6.09 24.52 1.27
C LYS A 120 -4.88 24.78 0.38
N ALA A 121 -4.69 26.04 -0.01
CA ALA A 121 -3.54 26.46 -0.79
C ALA A 121 -2.25 25.97 -0.10
N ALA A 122 -1.34 25.37 -0.88
CA ALA A 122 0.00 25.05 -0.42
C ALA A 122 0.60 26.31 0.25
N PRO A 123 1.34 26.19 1.37
CA PRO A 123 1.88 27.35 2.06
C PRO A 123 2.76 28.14 1.10
N ILE A 124 2.22 29.25 0.59
CA ILE A 124 2.93 30.21 -0.25
C ILE A 124 4.00 30.80 0.66
N ASN A 125 5.25 30.38 0.46
CA ASN A 125 6.37 31.07 1.07
C ASN A 125 6.49 32.41 0.35
N THR A 126 5.92 33.46 0.92
CA THR A 126 5.65 34.79 0.33
C THR A 126 6.90 35.62 0.01
N LYS A 127 8.07 35.00 -0.20
CA LYS A 127 9.31 35.72 -0.45
C LYS A 127 9.75 35.81 -1.91
N ASN A 128 9.22 35.01 -2.85
CA ASN A 128 9.62 35.09 -4.26
C ASN A 128 8.42 35.02 -5.22
N ASN A 129 7.93 36.20 -5.62
CA ASN A 129 6.67 36.40 -6.33
C ASN A 129 6.72 36.16 -7.86
N ARG A 130 7.63 35.33 -8.41
CA ARG A 130 7.75 35.18 -9.89
C ARG A 130 8.09 33.78 -10.44
N ALA A 131 8.34 32.77 -9.62
CA ALA A 131 8.46 31.40 -10.10
C ALA A 131 7.24 30.62 -9.63
N ARG A 132 6.36 30.20 -10.56
CA ARG A 132 5.39 29.14 -10.26
C ARG A 132 6.22 27.93 -9.85
N ARG A 133 6.16 27.55 -8.58
CA ARG A 133 6.82 26.33 -8.12
C ARG A 133 6.07 25.18 -8.77
N GLU A 134 6.75 24.38 -9.59
CA GLU A 134 6.24 23.08 -10.02
C GLU A 134 5.98 22.27 -8.75
N LEU A 135 4.69 22.03 -8.46
CA LEU A 135 4.29 21.22 -7.31
C LEU A 135 4.62 19.77 -7.63
N ASN A 136 5.32 19.12 -6.69
CA ASN A 136 5.49 17.68 -6.76
C ASN A 136 4.23 17.02 -6.18
N PRO A 137 3.74 15.90 -6.75
CA PRO A 137 2.69 15.08 -6.12
C PRO A 137 2.90 14.82 -4.63
N ASP A 138 4.15 14.65 -4.18
CA ASP A 138 4.48 14.42 -2.78
C ASP A 138 4.21 15.65 -1.88
N ASP A 139 4.10 16.86 -2.45
CA ASP A 139 3.65 18.05 -1.71
C ASP A 139 2.15 17.96 -1.34
N LEU A 140 1.41 17.06 -1.99
CA LEU A 140 -0.03 16.82 -1.78
C LEU A 140 -0.31 15.52 -1.03
N LEU A 141 0.72 14.80 -0.58
CA LEU A 141 0.60 13.60 0.24
C LEU A 141 0.10 13.98 1.65
N VAL A 142 -1.03 13.41 2.06
CA VAL A 142 -1.68 13.70 3.34
C VAL A 142 -1.51 12.59 4.37
N GLY A 143 -1.18 11.37 3.94
CA GLY A 143 -1.02 10.23 4.83
C GLY A 143 -0.53 8.98 4.11
N GLU A 144 -0.05 8.03 4.91
CA GLU A 144 0.36 6.71 4.46
C GLU A 144 -0.04 5.68 5.53
N TYR A 145 -0.60 4.56 5.11
CA TYR A 145 -0.91 3.43 5.97
C TYR A 145 -0.73 2.10 5.24
N ILE A 146 -0.53 1.02 5.99
CA ILE A 146 -0.41 -0.34 5.46
C ILE A 146 -1.64 -1.13 5.87
N SER A 147 -2.19 -1.91 4.94
CA SER A 147 -3.20 -2.94 5.22
C SER A 147 -2.60 -4.33 4.97
N ILE A 148 -2.71 -5.21 5.96
CA ILE A 148 -2.26 -6.60 5.84
C ILE A 148 -3.35 -7.38 5.08
N ILE A 149 -2.95 -8.08 4.01
CA ILE A 149 -3.85 -8.88 3.17
C ILE A 149 -3.69 -10.37 3.45
N SER A 150 -2.46 -10.81 3.73
CA SER A 150 -2.15 -12.21 3.97
C SER A 150 -2.32 -12.57 5.45
N GLU A 151 -3.15 -13.58 5.70
CA GLU A 151 -3.29 -14.20 7.03
C GLU A 151 -1.97 -14.77 7.57
N GLU A 152 -1.06 -15.19 6.67
CA GLU A 152 0.26 -15.68 7.06
C GLU A 152 1.13 -14.54 7.62
N LEU A 153 1.09 -13.37 6.98
CA LEU A 153 1.80 -12.18 7.47
C LEU A 153 1.17 -11.67 8.77
N ARG A 154 -0.17 -11.70 8.89
CA ARG A 154 -0.87 -11.37 10.14
C ARG A 154 -0.41 -12.25 11.29
N SER A 155 -0.42 -13.57 11.08
CA SER A 155 0.06 -14.54 12.07
C SER A 155 1.52 -14.28 12.47
N ALA A 156 2.38 -13.96 11.50
CA ALA A 156 3.76 -13.62 11.76
C ALA A 156 3.90 -12.34 12.60
N PHE A 157 3.05 -11.34 12.40
CA PHE A 157 3.03 -10.13 13.22
C PHE A 157 2.53 -10.37 14.64
N ILE A 158 1.52 -11.22 14.83
CA ILE A 158 1.04 -11.60 16.15
C ILE A 158 2.18 -12.24 16.95
N GLU A 159 2.84 -13.26 16.41
CA GLU A 159 3.98 -13.93 17.07
C GLU A 159 5.17 -12.99 17.30
N LEU A 160 5.44 -12.09 16.35
CA LEU A 160 6.47 -11.07 16.49
C LEU A 160 6.13 -10.08 17.61
N SER A 161 4.85 -9.73 17.77
CA SER A 161 4.40 -8.76 18.76
C SER A 161 4.59 -9.27 20.19
N GLU A 162 4.26 -10.54 20.43
CA GLU A 162 4.42 -11.20 21.72
C GLU A 162 5.90 -11.30 22.12
N SER A 163 6.78 -11.54 21.15
CA SER A 163 8.20 -11.80 21.37
C SER A 163 9.08 -10.55 21.40
N ALA A 164 8.84 -9.57 20.52
CA ALA A 164 9.74 -8.42 20.31
C ALA A 164 9.13 -7.04 20.63
N LEU A 165 7.80 -6.92 20.61
CA LEU A 165 7.12 -5.63 20.76
C LEU A 165 6.53 -5.41 22.16
N SER A 166 6.70 -6.37 23.07
CA SER A 166 6.25 -6.24 24.46
C SER A 166 6.76 -4.95 25.13
N GLY A 167 5.86 -4.25 25.82
CA GLY A 167 6.16 -3.05 26.61
C GLY A 167 6.34 -1.76 25.81
N ILE A 168 5.93 -1.72 24.54
CA ILE A 168 5.80 -0.49 23.75
C ILE A 168 4.42 -0.42 23.09
N ILE A 169 4.03 0.76 22.62
CA ILE A 169 2.82 0.91 21.80
C ILE A 169 3.13 0.41 20.40
N HIS A 170 2.37 -0.57 19.94
CA HIS A 170 2.43 -1.11 18.58
C HIS A 170 1.00 -1.32 18.06
N PRO A 171 0.81 -1.52 16.74
CA PRO A 171 -0.49 -1.85 16.17
C PRO A 171 -1.05 -3.12 16.80
N ASP A 172 -2.37 -3.16 16.95
CA ASP A 172 -3.06 -4.40 17.29
C ASP A 172 -3.18 -5.26 16.02
N PHE A 173 -2.55 -6.43 16.03
CA PHE A 173 -2.52 -7.34 14.88
C PHE A 173 -3.57 -8.45 14.99
N ASP A 174 -4.23 -8.59 16.15
CA ASP A 174 -5.19 -9.64 16.49
C ASP A 174 -6.65 -9.15 16.37
N ALA A 175 -6.87 -7.82 16.28
CA ALA A 175 -8.19 -7.26 16.11
C ALA A 175 -8.73 -7.45 14.67
N ASP A 176 -9.93 -8.03 14.55
CA ASP A 176 -10.72 -8.10 13.30
C ASP A 176 -11.18 -6.74 12.75
N SER A 177 -10.71 -5.61 13.29
CA SER A 177 -11.18 -4.26 12.96
C SER A 177 -10.07 -3.40 12.36
N ASP A 178 -10.30 -2.94 11.14
CA ASP A 178 -9.52 -1.95 10.39
C ASP A 178 -8.00 -2.07 10.60
N ASP A 179 -7.42 -3.09 9.95
CA ASP A 179 -6.00 -3.51 9.91
C ASP A 179 -5.03 -2.47 9.33
N GLN A 180 -5.19 -1.19 9.70
CA GLN A 180 -4.45 -0.08 9.14
C GLN A 180 -3.30 0.30 10.07
N ILE A 181 -2.10 -0.10 9.67
CA ILE A 181 -0.87 0.34 10.33
C ILE A 181 -0.49 1.70 9.75
N SER A 182 -0.67 2.76 10.51
CA SER A 182 -0.34 4.12 10.07
C SER A 182 1.16 4.42 10.16
N SER A 183 1.71 5.10 9.15
CA SER A 183 3.04 5.71 9.16
C SER A 183 3.15 6.74 10.31
N PRO A 184 4.31 6.87 11.01
CA PRO A 184 5.67 6.53 10.57
C PRO A 184 6.30 5.24 11.15
N TYR A 185 5.49 4.25 11.56
CA TYR A 185 5.98 2.92 11.99
C TYR A 185 7.07 2.95 13.09
N LEU A 186 7.01 3.92 14.01
CA LEU A 186 8.03 4.15 15.05
C LEU A 186 8.33 2.92 15.91
N TRP A 187 7.30 2.10 16.17
CA TRP A 187 7.42 0.84 16.90
C TRP A 187 8.45 -0.10 16.25
N TRP A 188 8.53 -0.13 14.92
CA TRP A 188 9.52 -0.94 14.20
C TRP A 188 10.91 -0.34 14.39
N PHE A 189 11.07 0.97 14.18
CA PHE A 189 12.34 1.67 14.36
C PHE A 189 12.95 1.42 15.76
N HIS A 190 12.12 1.51 16.80
CA HIS A 190 12.53 1.36 18.19
C HIS A 190 12.88 -0.07 18.60
N ARG A 191 12.36 -1.07 17.89
CA ARG A 191 12.57 -2.49 18.20
C ARG A 191 13.33 -3.24 17.11
N ARG A 192 14.07 -2.54 16.22
CA ARG A 192 14.73 -3.20 15.06
C ARG A 192 15.64 -4.37 15.46
N ALA A 193 16.38 -4.25 16.57
CA ALA A 193 17.27 -5.30 17.04
C ALA A 193 16.51 -6.50 17.61
N GLU A 194 15.49 -6.25 18.43
CA GLU A 194 14.62 -7.26 19.00
C GLU A 194 13.80 -7.97 17.93
N ILE A 195 13.26 -7.23 16.97
CA ILE A 195 12.53 -7.74 15.80
C ILE A 195 13.44 -8.65 14.97
N GLN A 196 14.68 -8.23 14.68
CA GLN A 196 15.60 -9.05 13.91
C GLN A 196 15.95 -10.36 14.63
N THR A 197 16.10 -10.30 15.95
CA THR A 197 16.37 -11.48 16.79
C THR A 197 15.16 -12.42 16.80
N ALA A 198 13.96 -11.92 17.09
CA ALA A 198 12.74 -12.70 17.11
C ALA A 198 12.44 -13.31 15.73
N LYS A 199 12.56 -12.52 14.65
CA LYS A 199 12.40 -12.99 13.28
C LYS A 199 13.30 -14.19 12.97
N SER A 200 14.55 -14.20 13.42
CA SER A 200 15.47 -15.33 13.17
C SER A 200 15.03 -16.65 13.84
N GLN A 201 14.17 -16.58 14.85
CA GLN A 201 13.63 -17.72 15.58
C GLN A 201 12.30 -18.23 15.01
N LEU A 202 11.63 -17.43 14.17
CA LEU A 202 10.38 -17.80 13.51
C LEU A 202 10.58 -18.83 12.41
N GLY A 203 9.51 -19.49 11.99
CA GLY A 203 9.53 -20.41 10.86
C GLY A 203 9.94 -19.74 9.53
N PRO A 204 10.52 -20.48 8.56
CA PRO A 204 11.01 -19.91 7.30
C PRO A 204 9.97 -19.13 6.50
N SER A 205 8.69 -19.49 6.63
CA SER A 205 7.62 -18.80 5.93
C SER A 205 7.33 -17.41 6.52
N PHE A 206 7.23 -17.30 7.85
CA PHE A 206 7.09 -16.03 8.55
C PHE A 206 8.31 -15.12 8.34
N GLN A 207 9.51 -15.71 8.31
CA GLN A 207 10.72 -14.97 7.97
C GLN A 207 10.65 -14.33 6.58
N ARG A 208 10.16 -15.06 5.57
CA ARG A 208 9.97 -14.51 4.21
C ARG A 208 8.95 -13.38 4.21
N GLN A 209 7.80 -13.57 4.82
CA GLN A 209 6.73 -12.57 4.94
C GLN A 209 7.24 -11.27 5.59
N LEU A 210 7.88 -11.38 6.76
CA LEU A 210 8.44 -10.22 7.48
C LEU A 210 9.63 -9.58 6.75
N SER A 211 10.35 -10.32 5.90
CA SER A 211 11.42 -9.75 5.08
C SER A 211 10.90 -8.79 4.04
N VAL A 212 9.76 -9.11 3.41
CA VAL A 212 9.10 -8.24 2.44
C VAL A 212 8.64 -6.93 3.11
N PHE A 213 8.12 -7.02 4.34
CA PHE A 213 7.76 -5.83 5.12
C PHE A 213 8.97 -4.97 5.49
N GLN A 214 10.03 -5.61 5.97
CA GLN A 214 11.29 -4.93 6.29
C GLN A 214 11.92 -4.26 5.07
N GLU A 215 11.85 -4.90 3.90
CA GLU A 215 12.32 -4.34 2.63
C GLU A 215 11.57 -3.05 2.27
N TYR A 216 10.24 -3.06 2.39
CA TYR A 216 9.44 -1.86 2.19
C TYR A 216 9.89 -0.72 3.12
N LEU A 217 10.00 -0.99 4.43
CA LEU A 217 10.41 0.03 5.40
C LEU A 217 11.82 0.56 5.12
N GLN A 218 12.77 -0.32 4.79
CA GLN A 218 14.12 0.12 4.44
C GLN A 218 14.14 0.97 3.17
N SER A 219 13.36 0.60 2.15
CA SER A 219 13.29 1.35 0.89
C SER A 219 12.65 2.74 1.03
N SER A 220 11.70 2.89 1.98
CA SER A 220 10.90 4.10 2.14
C SER A 220 11.39 5.02 3.27
N LEU A 221 11.96 4.47 4.34
CA LEU A 221 12.38 5.17 5.55
C LEU A 221 13.86 4.98 5.90
N GLY A 222 14.62 4.18 5.13
CA GLY A 222 16.02 3.89 5.42
C GLY A 222 16.87 5.16 5.57
N ASP A 223 16.81 6.06 4.59
CA ASP A 223 17.54 7.34 4.62
C ASP A 223 17.13 8.22 5.81
N GLU A 224 15.84 8.22 6.16
CA GLU A 224 15.31 8.97 7.30
C GLU A 224 15.84 8.40 8.61
N TRP A 225 15.80 7.09 8.78
CA TRP A 225 16.31 6.41 9.96
C TRP A 225 17.81 6.60 10.12
N GLU A 226 18.59 6.54 9.03
CA GLU A 226 20.02 6.84 9.06
C GLU A 226 20.29 8.29 9.49
N ALA A 227 19.51 9.25 9.01
CA ALA A 227 19.61 10.64 9.42
C ALA A 227 19.29 10.82 10.92
N VAL A 228 18.21 10.19 11.40
CA VAL A 228 17.84 10.18 12.82
C VAL A 228 18.96 9.57 13.67
N GLU A 229 19.48 8.41 13.31
CA GLU A 229 20.56 7.75 14.05
C GLU A 229 21.82 8.61 14.11
N SER A 230 22.21 9.23 12.99
CA SER A 230 23.35 10.16 12.93
C SER A 230 23.19 11.34 13.90
N LEU A 231 21.98 11.89 14.02
CA LEU A 231 21.67 12.95 14.97
C LEU A 231 21.71 12.44 16.42
N LEU A 232 21.11 11.28 16.69
CA LEU A 232 21.07 10.67 18.03
C LEU A 232 22.48 10.33 18.55
N VAL A 233 23.38 9.82 17.70
CA VAL A 233 24.79 9.57 18.06
C VAL A 233 25.49 10.86 18.51
N ARG A 234 25.12 12.00 17.91
CA ARG A 234 25.62 13.34 18.28
C ARG A 234 24.87 13.96 19.45
N LYS A 235 23.91 13.25 20.06
CA LYS A 235 23.01 13.75 21.11
C LYS A 235 22.22 14.98 20.67
N GLN A 236 21.86 15.04 19.39
CA GLN A 236 21.07 16.11 18.80
C GLN A 236 19.79 15.52 18.20
N ILE A 237 18.77 16.35 18.01
CA ILE A 237 17.60 16.02 17.22
C ILE A 237 16.98 17.29 16.64
N THR A 238 16.40 17.20 15.46
CA THR A 238 15.60 18.28 14.87
C THR A 238 14.13 18.12 15.27
N ALA A 239 13.37 19.22 15.22
CA ALA A 239 11.96 19.19 15.60
C ALA A 239 11.11 18.23 14.74
N GLU A 240 11.55 17.96 13.51
CA GLU A 240 10.87 17.04 12.58
C GLU A 240 11.01 15.56 13.00
N TYR A 241 12.05 15.21 13.77
CA TYR A 241 12.33 13.84 14.20
C TYR A 241 12.04 13.61 15.68
N LEU A 242 11.42 14.58 16.37
CA LEU A 242 11.21 14.52 17.82
C LEU A 242 10.45 13.25 18.24
N ASP A 243 9.52 12.78 17.41
CA ASP A 243 8.69 11.60 17.67
C ASP A 243 9.54 10.32 17.81
N TYR A 244 10.71 10.25 17.16
CA TYR A 244 11.67 9.14 17.27
C TYR A 244 12.37 9.05 18.63
N LEU A 245 12.14 9.97 19.57
CA LEU A 245 12.64 9.84 20.94
C LEU A 245 11.67 9.07 21.85
N PHE A 246 10.40 9.02 21.50
CA PHE A 246 9.33 8.62 22.42
C PHE A 246 8.85 7.20 22.16
N ALA A 247 9.70 6.21 22.45
CA ALA A 247 9.31 4.78 22.38
C ALA A 247 8.37 4.36 23.53
N ARG A 248 8.50 5.00 24.69
CA ARG A 248 7.94 4.54 25.98
C ARG A 248 7.00 5.53 26.68
N ALA A 249 7.07 6.82 26.34
CA ALA A 249 6.47 7.88 27.15
C ALA A 249 4.92 7.90 27.15
N LEU A 250 4.27 7.17 26.25
CA LEU A 250 2.81 7.12 26.16
C LEU A 250 2.18 5.93 26.90
N ALA A 251 2.93 4.87 27.20
CA ALA A 251 2.39 3.70 27.92
C ALA A 251 2.20 3.97 29.42
N ASP A 252 3.14 4.69 30.04
CA ASP A 252 3.14 5.00 31.49
C ASP A 252 2.12 6.08 31.90
N MET A 253 1.50 6.77 30.94
CA MET A 253 0.49 7.81 31.21
C MET A 253 -0.94 7.26 31.37
N SER A 254 -1.17 5.96 31.14
CA SER A 254 -2.48 5.31 31.32
C SER A 254 -2.86 5.07 32.79
N GLY A 255 -1.91 5.21 33.73
CA GLY A 255 -2.10 4.95 35.16
C GLY A 255 -2.49 6.15 36.03
N SER A 256 -2.58 7.37 35.49
CA SER A 256 -2.94 8.56 36.28
C SER A 256 -4.08 9.37 35.67
N ARG A 257 -5.15 9.41 36.45
CA ARG A 257 -6.41 10.16 36.31
C ARG A 257 -6.31 11.44 35.47
N LYS A 258 -7.17 11.49 34.44
CA LYS A 258 -7.65 12.69 33.71
C LYS A 258 -6.55 13.58 33.11
N CYS A 259 -6.09 13.22 31.92
CA CYS A 259 -5.74 14.20 30.88
C CYS A 259 -6.63 13.95 29.65
N SER A 260 -7.86 14.48 29.70
CA SER A 260 -8.51 14.94 28.49
C SER A 260 -7.69 16.10 27.93
N VAL A 261 -7.47 16.11 26.61
CA VAL A 261 -6.63 17.04 25.83
C VAL A 261 -5.25 16.47 25.53
N LEU A 262 -5.18 15.71 24.43
CA LEU A 262 -4.21 15.85 23.32
C LEU A 262 -4.48 14.82 22.20
N THR A 263 -5.56 14.04 22.28
CA THR A 263 -6.08 13.30 21.13
C THR A 263 -6.98 14.20 20.28
N THR A 264 -6.81 14.13 18.96
CA THR A 264 -7.67 14.63 17.87
C THR A 264 -7.60 16.08 17.34
N SER A 265 -6.70 16.97 17.77
CA SER A 265 -6.46 18.16 16.93
C SER A 265 -5.07 18.78 17.12
N ARG A 266 -4.39 19.02 15.99
CA ARG A 266 -3.11 19.76 15.84
C ARG A 266 -1.82 19.01 16.22
N PHE A 267 -1.51 17.95 15.49
CA PHE A 267 -0.17 17.77 14.92
C PHE A 267 -0.32 17.11 13.55
N ARG A 268 -0.92 17.84 12.58
CA ARG A 268 -0.66 17.58 11.16
C ARG A 268 0.75 18.15 10.91
N MET A 269 1.79 17.37 11.20
CA MET A 269 3.07 17.62 10.56
C MET A 269 2.94 17.08 9.15
N ASN A 270 3.01 18.00 8.18
CA ASN A 270 3.04 17.65 6.78
C ASN A 270 4.31 16.83 6.53
N TYR A 271 4.19 15.52 6.37
CA TYR A 271 5.24 14.64 5.81
C TYR A 271 5.46 14.87 4.30
N ALA A 272 4.91 15.96 3.77
CA ALA A 272 4.95 16.35 2.37
C ALA A 272 6.21 17.17 2.07
N SER A 273 7.36 16.50 1.99
CA SER A 273 8.49 16.91 1.15
C SER A 273 9.44 15.73 0.96
N ARG A 274 9.02 14.72 0.19
CA ARG A 274 9.90 13.61 -0.19
C ARG A 274 10.48 13.89 -1.56
N SER A 275 11.74 14.35 -1.59
CA SER A 275 12.52 14.48 -2.82
C SER A 275 13.13 13.11 -3.14
N ALA A 276 12.48 12.33 -3.98
CA ALA A 276 13.11 11.16 -4.61
C ALA A 276 14.27 11.62 -5.51
N LYS A 277 15.51 11.40 -5.05
CA LYS A 277 16.69 11.41 -5.93
C LYS A 277 17.11 9.98 -6.19
N ALA A 278 17.02 9.63 -7.48
CA ALA A 278 17.86 8.70 -8.22
C ALA A 278 17.77 7.19 -7.92
N ILE A 279 17.08 6.47 -8.81
CA ILE A 279 17.70 5.34 -9.54
C ILE A 279 17.29 5.43 -11.01
N ALA A 280 18.17 6.04 -11.81
CA ALA A 280 18.23 5.79 -13.24
C ALA A 280 19.66 5.35 -13.52
N GLN A 281 19.88 4.06 -13.73
CA GLN A 281 21.08 3.56 -14.37
C GLN A 281 20.69 2.60 -15.50
N ARG A 282 21.17 3.00 -16.68
CA ARG A 282 21.35 2.17 -17.86
C ARG A 282 22.43 1.13 -17.62
#